data_AF-A0A6L9LVV2-F1
#
_entry.id   AF-A0A6L9LVV2-F1
#
_cell.length_a   1.000
_cell.length_b   1.000
_cell.length_c   1.000
_cell.angle_alpha   90.00
_cell.angle_beta   90.00
_cell.angle_gamma   90.00
#
_symmetry.space_group_name_H-M   'P 1'
#
loop_
_entity.id
_entity.type
_entity.pdbx_description
1 polymer ?
#
loop_
_entity_poly.entity_id
_entity_poly.type
_entity_poly.pdbx_seq_one_letter_code
_entity_poly.pdbx_strand_id
1 'polypeptide(L)'
;MSMTPKQIREHIFATIINKVEEQDENRRLEALNEFMAVTGISGNAPEKIAGLIPPIMHDLYEKWIIMFIDRLLETVAPENIELLCDGCDNNNAALVLAYIMFLESERMEQQIDKDLHEHGLAASDTNDLGDVAANYIRAQMTKVAQQASTDKVKGNC
;
A
#
# COMPACT_ATOMS: atom_id res chain seq x y z
N MET A 1 10.54 -19.65 23.43
CA MET A 1 10.54 -18.59 24.47
C MET A 1 9.41 -17.64 24.12
N SER A 2 8.57 -17.25 25.06
CA SER A 2 7.50 -16.27 24.80
C SER A 2 8.14 -14.91 24.52
N MET A 3 7.66 -14.22 23.48
CA MET A 3 8.18 -12.92 23.05
C MET A 3 7.65 -11.81 23.95
N THR A 4 8.49 -10.83 24.26
CA THR A 4 8.02 -9.61 24.93
C THR A 4 7.13 -8.78 23.99
N PRO A 5 6.22 -7.93 24.49
CA PRO A 5 5.40 -7.06 23.66
C PRO A 5 6.21 -6.16 22.71
N LYS A 6 7.41 -5.74 23.14
CA LYS A 6 8.34 -4.97 22.30
C LYS A 6 8.85 -5.81 21.13
N GLN A 7 9.26 -7.06 21.39
CA GLN A 7 9.73 -7.97 20.34
C GLN A 7 8.62 -8.32 19.35
N ILE A 8 7.38 -8.47 19.82
CA ILE A 8 6.20 -8.70 18.95
C ILE A 8 6.02 -7.51 18.00
N ARG A 9 6.03 -6.28 18.53
CA ARG A 9 5.94 -5.06 17.71
C ARG A 9 7.05 -4.98 16.66
N GLU A 10 8.29 -5.20 17.07
CA GLU A 10 9.46 -5.18 16.19
C GLU A 10 9.37 -6.27 15.11
N HIS A 11 8.93 -7.47 15.46
CA HIS A 11 8.77 -8.57 14.51
C HIS A 11 7.70 -8.29 13.46
N ILE A 12 6.51 -7.84 13.88
CA ILE A 12 5.42 -7.51 12.95
C ILE A 12 5.84 -6.36 12.03
N PHE A 13 6.45 -5.31 12.60
CA PHE A 13 6.94 -4.17 11.82
C PHE A 13 7.95 -4.63 10.77
N ALA A 14 9.00 -5.36 11.19
CA ALA A 14 10.03 -5.85 10.30
C ALA A 14 9.46 -6.75 9.19
N THR A 15 8.54 -7.65 9.53
CA THR A 15 7.90 -8.56 8.57
C THR A 15 7.14 -7.79 7.48
N ILE A 16 6.40 -6.76 7.86
CA ILE A 16 5.58 -5.99 6.90
C ILE A 16 6.44 -5.01 6.11
N ILE A 17 7.33 -4.26 6.77
CA ILE A 17 8.15 -3.25 6.08
C ILE A 17 9.10 -3.91 5.07
N ASN A 18 9.72 -5.05 5.41
CA ASN A 18 10.54 -5.81 4.47
C ASN A 18 9.72 -6.21 3.23
N LYS A 19 8.43 -6.53 3.42
CA LYS A 19 7.56 -6.90 2.29
C LYS A 19 7.21 -5.71 1.40
N VAL A 20 7.09 -4.52 1.98
CA VAL A 20 6.91 -3.27 1.24
C VAL A 20 8.18 -2.91 0.48
N GLU A 21 9.35 -3.02 1.12
CA GLU A 21 10.66 -2.72 0.52
C GLU A 21 11.07 -3.72 -0.56
N GLU A 22 10.66 -4.99 -0.43
CA GLU A 22 10.80 -6.01 -1.48
C GLU A 22 10.13 -5.60 -2.80
N GLN A 23 9.23 -4.61 -2.80
CA GLN A 23 8.62 -4.03 -4.01
C GLN A 23 9.50 -2.92 -4.59
N ASP A 24 10.81 -3.19 -4.74
CA ASP A 24 11.79 -2.28 -5.35
C ASP A 24 11.31 -1.75 -6.73
N GLU A 25 11.84 -0.60 -7.12
CA GLU A 25 11.60 0.09 -8.40
C GLU A 25 11.62 -0.84 -9.61
N ASN A 26 12.52 -1.84 -9.62
CA ASN A 26 12.58 -2.85 -10.68
C ASN A 26 11.35 -3.76 -10.75
N ARG A 27 10.82 -4.19 -9.60
CA ARG A 27 9.61 -5.04 -9.55
C ARG A 27 8.35 -4.24 -9.81
N ARG A 28 8.33 -2.96 -9.42
CA ARG A 28 7.24 -2.02 -9.78
C ARG A 28 7.20 -1.78 -11.29
N LEU A 29 8.37 -1.63 -11.92
CA LEU A 29 8.49 -1.54 -13.37
C LEU A 29 8.01 -2.81 -14.06
N GLU A 30 8.40 -3.99 -13.54
CA GLU A 30 7.94 -5.29 -14.05
C GLU A 30 6.41 -5.43 -13.96
N ALA A 31 5.82 -5.17 -12.80
CA ALA A 31 4.37 -5.22 -12.60
C ALA A 31 3.62 -4.23 -13.50
N LEU A 32 4.17 -3.02 -13.71
CA LEU A 32 3.61 -2.04 -14.63
C LEU A 32 3.66 -2.56 -16.08
N ASN A 33 4.79 -3.15 -16.50
CA ASN A 33 4.94 -3.72 -17.83
C ASN A 33 3.93 -4.86 -18.07
N GLU A 34 3.74 -5.74 -17.08
CA GLU A 34 2.73 -6.82 -17.15
C GLU A 34 1.32 -6.25 -17.27
N PHE A 35 0.96 -5.27 -16.43
CA PHE A 35 -0.36 -4.62 -16.50
C PHE A 35 -0.61 -3.95 -17.86
N MET A 36 0.39 -3.26 -18.41
CA MET A 36 0.29 -2.59 -19.72
C MET A 36 0.19 -3.59 -20.88
N ALA A 37 0.89 -4.73 -20.77
CA ALA A 37 0.80 -5.83 -21.73
C ALA A 37 -0.60 -6.46 -21.74
N VAL A 38 -1.21 -6.64 -20.57
CA VAL A 38 -2.57 -7.18 -20.44
C VAL A 38 -3.63 -6.19 -20.91
N THR A 39 -3.43 -4.88 -20.68
CA THR A 39 -4.40 -3.83 -21.06
C THR A 39 -4.26 -3.34 -22.51
N GLY A 40 -3.31 -3.87 -23.27
CA GLY A 40 -3.17 -3.61 -24.71
C GLY A 40 -2.58 -2.23 -25.05
N ILE A 41 -1.95 -1.54 -24.10
CA ILE A 41 -1.30 -0.25 -24.33
C ILE A 41 0.14 -0.51 -24.81
N SER A 42 0.33 -0.68 -26.12
CA SER A 42 1.63 -0.98 -26.73
C SER A 42 2.42 0.29 -27.12
N GLY A 43 3.68 0.43 -26.67
CA GLY A 43 4.65 1.47 -27.07
C GLY A 43 5.68 1.83 -25.98
N ASN A 44 6.52 2.86 -26.17
CA ASN A 44 7.48 3.43 -25.18
C ASN A 44 6.79 4.15 -23.99
N ALA A 45 5.56 3.77 -23.68
CA ALA A 45 4.76 4.31 -22.59
C ALA A 45 5.22 3.81 -21.20
N PRO A 46 5.65 2.55 -21.01
CA PRO A 46 5.98 2.04 -19.67
C PRO A 46 7.17 2.75 -19.02
N GLU A 47 8.24 3.06 -19.77
CA GLU A 47 9.41 3.77 -19.24
C GLU A 47 9.06 5.21 -18.85
N LYS A 48 8.22 5.89 -19.66
CA LYS A 48 7.72 7.22 -19.34
C LYS A 48 6.75 7.23 -18.17
N ILE A 49 5.93 6.20 -18.02
CA ILE A 49 4.98 6.07 -16.91
C ILE A 49 5.69 5.64 -15.63
N ALA A 50 6.71 4.77 -15.71
CA ALA A 50 7.51 4.36 -14.56
C ALA A 50 8.22 5.54 -13.92
N GLY A 51 8.75 6.47 -14.72
CA GLY A 51 9.31 7.74 -14.22
C GLY A 51 8.28 8.69 -13.58
N LEU A 52 6.97 8.42 -13.72
CA LEU A 52 5.89 9.13 -13.05
C LEU A 52 5.37 8.39 -11.81
N ILE A 53 5.77 7.13 -11.60
CA ILE A 53 5.40 6.38 -10.40
C ILE A 53 6.22 6.98 -9.25
N PRO A 54 5.55 7.53 -8.23
CA PRO A 54 6.27 8.07 -7.09
C PRO A 54 7.14 6.99 -6.44
N PRO A 55 8.29 7.34 -5.84
CA PRO A 55 9.02 6.42 -5.00
C PRO A 55 8.12 5.92 -3.85
N ILE A 56 8.51 4.79 -3.24
CA ILE A 56 7.81 4.29 -2.05
C ILE A 56 7.83 5.41 -1.00
N MET A 57 6.65 5.83 -0.56
CA MET A 57 6.51 6.86 0.49
C MET A 57 6.72 6.20 1.86
N HIS A 58 7.98 5.94 2.19
CA HIS A 58 8.38 5.14 3.35
C HIS A 58 7.69 5.59 4.64
N ASP A 59 7.72 6.89 4.93
CA ASP A 59 7.11 7.49 6.11
C ASP A 59 5.60 7.20 6.26
N LEU A 60 4.86 7.14 5.13
CA LEU A 60 3.44 6.80 5.14
C LEU A 60 3.22 5.32 5.45
N TYR A 61 4.00 4.43 4.85
CA TYR A 61 3.91 3.01 5.14
C TYR A 61 4.30 2.70 6.57
N GLU A 62 5.37 3.30 7.12
CA GLU A 62 5.73 3.16 8.53
C GLU A 62 4.57 3.56 9.44
N LYS A 63 3.97 4.73 9.19
CA LYS A 63 2.82 5.22 9.95
C LYS A 63 1.66 4.23 9.93
N TRP A 64 1.29 3.73 8.76
CA TRP A 64 0.16 2.80 8.62
C TRP A 64 0.44 1.43 9.25
N ILE A 65 1.69 0.95 9.17
CA ILE A 65 2.13 -0.28 9.85
C ILE A 65 2.01 -0.12 11.37
N ILE A 66 2.42 1.02 11.92
CA ILE A 66 2.28 1.31 13.36
C ILE A 66 0.80 1.31 13.77
N MET A 67 -0.06 1.97 13.00
CA MET A 67 -1.50 1.98 13.25
C MET A 67 -2.11 0.58 13.22
N PHE A 68 -1.68 -0.26 12.27
CA PHE A 68 -2.08 -1.66 12.22
C PHE A 68 -1.63 -2.43 13.46
N ILE A 69 -0.36 -2.33 13.84
CA ILE A 69 0.21 -3.02 15.01
C ILE A 69 -0.53 -2.62 16.28
N ASP A 70 -0.79 -1.33 16.47
CA ASP A 70 -1.54 -0.83 17.63
C ASP A 70 -2.94 -1.44 17.67
N ARG A 71 -3.62 -1.48 16.52
CA ARG A 71 -4.97 -2.05 16.45
C ARG A 71 -4.99 -3.56 16.66
N LEU A 72 -4.01 -4.27 16.11
CA LEU A 72 -3.89 -5.72 16.25
C LEU A 72 -3.66 -6.10 17.73
N LEU A 73 -2.73 -5.42 18.40
CA LEU A 73 -2.42 -5.66 19.82
C LEU A 73 -3.57 -5.25 20.77
N GLU A 74 -4.40 -4.29 20.37
CA GLU A 74 -5.59 -3.89 21.14
C GLU A 74 -6.73 -4.92 21.04
N THR A 75 -6.84 -5.62 19.90
CA THR A 75 -8.04 -6.41 19.56
C THR A 75 -7.84 -7.91 19.61
N VAL A 76 -6.60 -8.40 19.51
CA VAL A 76 -6.29 -9.83 19.46
C VAL A 76 -5.63 -10.26 20.78
N ALA A 77 -6.02 -11.43 21.28
CA ALA A 77 -5.45 -11.98 22.50
C ALA A 77 -3.94 -12.27 22.32
N PRO A 78 -3.07 -11.94 23.30
CA PRO A 78 -1.62 -12.05 23.18
C PRO A 78 -1.11 -13.42 22.72
N GLU A 79 -1.73 -14.50 23.20
CA GLU A 79 -1.38 -15.88 22.84
C GLU A 79 -1.52 -16.18 21.34
N ASN A 80 -2.50 -15.55 20.67
CA ASN A 80 -2.70 -15.71 19.23
C ASN A 80 -1.68 -14.88 18.44
N ILE A 81 -1.29 -13.72 18.97
CA ILE A 81 -0.27 -12.87 18.37
C ILE A 81 1.10 -13.53 18.47
N GLU A 82 1.42 -14.13 19.62
CA GLU A 82 2.66 -14.90 19.80
C GLU A 82 2.75 -16.08 18.82
N LEU A 83 1.65 -16.80 18.59
CA LEU A 83 1.61 -17.87 17.58
C LEU A 83 1.87 -17.33 16.17
N LEU A 84 1.27 -16.17 15.85
CA LEU A 84 1.41 -15.52 14.56
C LEU A 84 2.81 -14.91 14.33
N CYS A 85 3.59 -14.72 15.39
CA CYS A 85 4.95 -14.16 15.35
C CYS A 85 6.05 -15.24 15.50
N ASP A 86 5.75 -16.51 15.20
CA ASP A 86 6.73 -17.61 15.31
C ASP A 86 7.82 -17.58 14.23
N GLY A 87 7.71 -16.67 13.27
CA GLY A 87 8.66 -16.43 12.19
C GLY A 87 8.57 -17.41 11.02
N CYS A 88 7.59 -18.33 11.00
CA CYS A 88 7.40 -19.21 9.84
C CYS A 88 6.76 -18.45 8.66
N ASP A 89 7.08 -18.86 7.44
CA ASP A 89 6.64 -18.18 6.22
C ASP A 89 5.12 -18.05 6.11
N ASN A 90 4.38 -19.07 6.55
CA ASN A 90 2.91 -19.06 6.52
C ASN A 90 2.33 -18.00 7.47
N ASN A 91 2.91 -17.86 8.66
CA ASN A 91 2.43 -16.88 9.63
C ASN A 91 2.87 -15.46 9.25
N ASN A 92 4.07 -15.30 8.68
CA ASN A 92 4.51 -14.04 8.10
C ASN A 92 3.57 -13.61 6.95
N ALA A 93 3.19 -14.55 6.07
CA ALA A 93 2.22 -14.29 5.01
C ALA A 93 0.83 -13.92 5.57
N ALA A 94 0.38 -14.60 6.63
CA ALA A 94 -0.86 -14.27 7.31
C ALA A 94 -0.83 -12.87 7.97
N LEU A 95 0.31 -12.45 8.53
CA LEU A 95 0.50 -11.08 9.04
C LEU A 95 0.37 -10.04 7.93
N VAL A 96 1.03 -10.28 6.79
CA VAL A 96 0.94 -9.38 5.63
C VAL A 96 -0.50 -9.32 5.10
N LEU A 97 -1.19 -10.46 5.02
CA LEU A 97 -2.60 -10.49 4.60
C LEU A 97 -3.49 -9.69 5.57
N ALA A 98 -3.32 -9.87 6.88
CA ALA A 98 -4.06 -9.12 7.89
C ALA A 98 -3.80 -7.61 7.79
N TYR A 99 -2.57 -7.21 7.47
CA TYR A 99 -2.23 -5.82 7.19
C TYR A 99 -2.93 -5.28 5.94
N ILE A 100 -2.95 -6.03 4.83
CA ILE A 100 -3.66 -5.63 3.60
C ILE A 100 -5.16 -5.45 3.89
N MET A 101 -5.78 -6.41 4.58
CA MET A 101 -7.19 -6.31 4.97
C MET A 101 -7.46 -5.11 5.89
N PHE A 102 -6.50 -4.72 6.74
CA PHE A 102 -6.61 -3.53 7.57
C PHE A 102 -6.61 -2.25 6.73
N LEU A 103 -5.75 -2.16 5.70
CA LEU A 103 -5.72 -1.02 4.77
C LEU A 103 -7.03 -0.87 4.00
N GLU A 104 -7.71 -1.98 3.69
CA GLU A 104 -9.00 -2.01 2.99
C GLU A 104 -10.20 -1.65 3.87
N SER A 105 -10.00 -1.40 5.17
CA SER A 105 -11.09 -0.96 6.02
C SER A 105 -11.53 0.47 5.67
N GLU A 106 -12.84 0.75 5.68
CA GLU A 106 -13.40 2.08 5.37
C GLU A 106 -12.73 3.22 6.16
N ARG A 107 -12.43 2.96 7.44
CA ARG A 107 -11.71 3.91 8.30
C ARG A 107 -10.29 4.18 7.78
N MET A 108 -9.58 3.14 7.37
CA MET A 108 -8.20 3.28 6.92
C MET A 108 -8.14 3.91 5.53
N GLU A 109 -9.11 3.62 4.65
CA GLU A 109 -9.26 4.28 3.35
C GLU A 109 -9.34 5.81 3.51
N GLN A 110 -10.22 6.29 4.41
CA GLN A 110 -10.32 7.73 4.72
C GLN A 110 -9.02 8.31 5.29
N GLN A 111 -8.30 7.54 6.11
CA GLN A 111 -7.03 7.98 6.69
C GLN A 111 -5.93 8.04 5.63
N ILE A 112 -5.86 7.07 4.72
CA ILE A 112 -4.91 7.02 3.60
C ILE A 112 -5.13 8.24 2.70
N ASP A 113 -6.38 8.53 2.34
CA ASP A 113 -6.71 9.69 1.49
C ASP A 113 -6.24 11.01 2.13
N LYS A 114 -6.49 11.17 3.43
CA LYS A 114 -6.03 12.32 4.20
C LYS A 114 -4.51 12.41 4.21
N ASP A 115 -3.83 11.32 4.53
CA ASP A 115 -2.38 11.26 4.64
C ASP A 115 -1.69 11.55 3.31
N LEU A 116 -2.22 11.01 2.20
CA LEU A 116 -1.75 11.29 0.84
C LEU A 116 -1.96 12.76 0.46
N HIS A 117 -3.08 13.36 0.88
CA HIS A 117 -3.33 14.78 0.64
C HIS A 117 -2.33 15.67 1.40
N GLU A 118 -2.14 15.41 2.70
CA GLU A 118 -1.18 16.13 3.54
C GLU A 118 0.26 15.96 3.05
N HIS A 119 0.66 14.74 2.70
CA HIS A 119 1.98 14.44 2.15
C HIS A 119 2.22 15.12 0.80
N GLY A 120 1.20 15.15 -0.07
CA GLY A 120 1.25 15.87 -1.34
C GLY A 120 1.44 17.38 -1.14
N LEU A 121 0.70 18.00 -0.22
CA LEU A 121 0.83 19.42 0.09
C LEU A 121 2.22 19.78 0.64
N ALA A 122 2.76 18.94 1.54
CA ALA A 122 4.10 19.15 2.10
C ALA A 122 5.21 19.03 1.06
N ALA A 123 5.06 18.12 0.08
CA ALA A 123 6.01 17.95 -1.01
C ALA A 123 5.95 19.11 -2.04
N SER A 124 4.77 19.70 -2.26
CA SER A 124 4.60 20.85 -3.17
C SER A 124 5.33 22.11 -2.70
N ASP A 125 5.53 22.30 -1.40
CA ASP A 125 6.34 23.40 -0.86
C ASP A 125 7.85 23.22 -1.09
N THR A 126 8.29 22.02 -1.52
CA THR A 126 9.71 21.69 -1.73
C THR A 126 10.10 21.39 -3.18
N ASN A 127 9.17 21.05 -4.08
CA ASN A 127 9.41 20.95 -5.52
C ASN A 127 8.08 20.82 -6.31
N ASP A 128 7.98 21.53 -7.44
CA ASP A 128 6.88 21.46 -8.43
C ASP A 128 6.55 20.03 -8.94
N LEU A 129 7.42 19.05 -8.67
CA LEU A 129 7.26 17.65 -9.08
C LEU A 129 6.30 16.85 -8.18
N GLY A 130 6.16 17.21 -6.91
CA GLY A 130 5.27 16.53 -5.95
C GLY A 130 3.79 16.71 -6.32
N ASP A 131 3.45 17.91 -6.80
CA ASP A 131 2.11 18.23 -7.27
C ASP A 131 1.76 17.41 -8.52
N VAL A 132 2.72 17.14 -9.41
CA VAL A 132 2.50 16.30 -10.59
C VAL A 132 2.23 14.84 -10.22
N ALA A 133 2.99 14.28 -9.28
CA ALA A 133 2.82 12.89 -8.82
C ALA A 133 1.48 12.69 -8.09
N ALA A 134 1.13 13.61 -7.18
CA ALA A 134 -0.14 13.57 -6.45
C ALA A 134 -1.35 13.77 -7.39
N ASN A 135 -1.24 14.72 -8.33
CA ASN A 135 -2.29 14.94 -9.33
C ASN A 135 -2.39 13.78 -10.33
N TYR A 136 -1.28 13.09 -10.64
CA TYR A 136 -1.29 11.88 -11.46
C TYR A 136 -1.98 10.71 -10.75
N ILE A 137 -1.65 10.45 -9.47
CA ILE A 137 -2.31 9.40 -8.68
C ILE A 137 -3.81 9.70 -8.58
N ARG A 138 -4.20 10.94 -8.24
CA ARG A 138 -5.61 11.35 -8.21
C ARG A 138 -6.29 11.19 -9.56
N ALA A 139 -5.63 11.56 -10.65
CA ALA A 139 -6.17 11.43 -12.00
C ALA A 139 -6.37 9.95 -12.40
N GLN A 140 -5.47 9.04 -12.00
CA GLN A 140 -5.61 7.62 -12.26
C GLN A 140 -6.69 6.97 -11.38
N MET A 141 -6.73 7.28 -10.09
CA MET A 141 -7.81 6.84 -9.18
C MET A 141 -9.18 7.30 -9.68
N THR A 142 -9.28 8.55 -10.16
CA THR A 142 -10.51 9.09 -10.75
C THR A 142 -10.90 8.33 -12.02
N LYS A 143 -9.94 7.96 -12.88
CA LYS A 143 -10.22 7.13 -14.07
C LYS A 143 -10.70 5.73 -13.72
N VAL A 144 -10.10 5.09 -12.72
CA VAL A 144 -10.51 3.75 -12.24
C VAL A 144 -11.93 3.82 -11.63
N ALA A 145 -12.23 4.84 -10.83
CA ALA A 145 -13.58 5.06 -10.28
C ALA A 145 -14.64 5.35 -11.37
N GLN A 146 -14.26 6.07 -12.43
CA GLN A 146 -15.14 6.32 -13.58
C GLN A 146 -15.40 5.05 -14.40
N GLN A 147 -14.42 4.15 -14.52
CA GLN A 147 -14.58 2.85 -15.18
C GLN A 147 -15.48 1.91 -14.38
N ALA A 148 -15.30 1.86 -13.06
CA ALA A 148 -16.16 1.07 -12.16
C ALA A 148 -17.62 1.54 -12.13
N SER A 149 -17.87 2.83 -12.41
CA SER A 149 -19.22 3.39 -12.50
C SER A 149 -19.84 3.26 -13.90
N THR A 150 -19.03 3.15 -14.97
CA THR A 150 -19.55 2.88 -16.33
C THR A 150 -19.92 1.41 -16.54
N ASP A 151 -19.27 0.48 -15.84
CA ASP A 151 -19.65 -0.95 -15.87
C ASP A 151 -21.00 -1.25 -15.19
N LYS A 152 -21.49 -0.37 -14.30
CA LYS A 152 -22.84 -0.49 -13.73
C LYS A 152 -23.96 -0.01 -14.66
N VAL A 153 -23.66 0.64 -15.78
CA VAL A 153 -24.67 1.23 -16.69
C VAL A 153 -24.85 0.43 -17.99
N LYS A 154 -24.04 -0.62 -18.23
CA LYS A 154 -24.18 -1.52 -19.41
C LYS A 154 -24.64 -2.94 -19.06
N GLY A 155 -25.48 -3.06 -18.04
CA GLY A 155 -26.24 -4.29 -17.75
C GLY A 155 -27.74 -4.08 -17.93
N ASN A 156 -28.31 -4.73 -18.95
CA ASN A 156 -29.73 -4.88 -19.32
C ASN A 156 -30.42 -3.77 -20.12
N CYS A 157 -30.45 -3.94 -21.44
CA CYS A 157 -31.61 -4.49 -22.17
C CYS A 157 -31.11 -5.32 -23.36
#